data_AF-D4NXZ6-F1
#
_entry.id   AF-D4NXZ6-F1
#
_cell.length_a   1.000
_cell.length_b   1.000
_cell.length_c   1.000
_cell.angle_alpha   90.00
_cell.angle_beta   90.00
_cell.angle_gamma   90.00
#
_symmetry.space_group_name_H-M   'P 1'
#
loop_
_entity.id
_entity.type
_entity.pdbx_description
1 polymer ?
#
loop_
_entity_poly.entity_id
_entity_poly.type
_entity_poly.pdbx_seq_one_letter_code
_entity_poly.pdbx_strand_id
1 'polypeptide(L)'
;TYIGPENKVSDYVGMVRTDLMGIIREDLVYSVGAHVDQTVQDFQDWGLPIWQKDAEGHTVDGQVAKDEGLPRLADGGKCVRSGRWQCMINGESYKVIVAEAAKNALGMDNIYERVFIVKLLTDKKDSNRVCGAVGFSVREQKTYVFKCKAMIIACGGVVNVFRPRSVGEGQGRAWYPVWNAGSTYAMPAEIGAKMVLMENRFVPARFKDGYGPVGAWFLFFKAQATNAYGEDYMARNWDRVKKEYPGYADSPGTCLRNHAAIIEMREGRGPIMMHTDKAMAKLAET
;
A
#
# COMPACT_ATOMS: atom_id res chain seq x y z
N THR A 1 -3.96 6.91 -1.98
CA THR A 1 -3.62 8.33 -1.81
C THR A 1 -4.69 9.13 -2.47
N TYR A 2 -5.08 10.25 -1.88
CA TYR A 2 -5.91 11.26 -2.53
C TYR A 2 -5.26 12.60 -2.21
N ILE A 3 -4.82 13.36 -3.21
CA ILE A 3 -4.19 14.66 -3.05
C ILE A 3 -5.25 15.64 -2.56
N GLY A 4 -6.38 15.72 -3.24
CA GLY A 4 -7.48 16.62 -2.94
C GLY A 4 -7.13 18.09 -3.18
N PRO A 5 -8.13 18.99 -3.15
CA PRO A 5 -7.91 20.42 -3.39
C PRO A 5 -7.02 21.09 -2.33
N GLU A 6 -6.88 20.51 -1.14
CA GLU A 6 -6.13 21.06 -0.02
C GLU A 6 -4.62 20.78 -0.04
N ASN A 7 -4.13 19.89 -0.91
CA ASN A 7 -2.71 19.55 -0.99
C ASN A 7 -2.13 19.80 -2.37
N LYS A 8 -0.81 19.98 -2.42
CA LYS A 8 -0.06 20.06 -3.68
C LYS A 8 0.60 18.71 -3.98
N VAL A 9 0.70 18.36 -5.26
CA VAL A 9 1.46 17.18 -5.70
C VAL A 9 2.94 17.29 -5.28
N SER A 10 3.51 18.51 -5.25
CA SER A 10 4.88 18.75 -4.74
C SER A 10 5.05 18.32 -3.28
N ASP A 11 4.04 18.55 -2.45
CA ASP A 11 4.09 18.17 -1.04
C ASP A 11 4.02 16.65 -0.87
N TYR A 12 3.27 15.98 -1.74
CA TYR A 12 3.23 14.51 -1.81
C TYR A 12 4.60 13.95 -2.21
N VAL A 13 5.25 14.53 -3.23
CA VAL A 13 6.62 14.15 -3.62
C VAL A 13 7.59 14.36 -2.47
N GLY A 14 7.52 15.50 -1.77
CA GLY A 14 8.35 15.77 -0.60
C GLY A 14 8.13 14.77 0.52
N MET A 15 6.88 14.37 0.78
CA MET A 15 6.54 13.34 1.77
C MET A 15 7.13 11.98 1.38
N VAL A 16 6.95 11.53 0.13
CA VAL A 16 7.48 10.24 -0.34
C VAL A 16 9.01 10.23 -0.30
N ARG A 17 9.66 11.33 -0.70
CA ARG A 17 11.11 11.49 -0.62
C ARG A 17 11.62 11.36 0.79
N THR A 18 10.94 12.01 1.74
CA THR A 18 11.30 11.97 3.16
C THR A 18 11.15 10.55 3.72
N ASP A 19 10.03 9.88 3.43
CA ASP A 19 9.77 8.52 3.91
C ASP A 19 10.75 7.49 3.35
N LEU A 20 11.15 7.65 2.09
CA LEU A 20 12.08 6.78 1.37
C LEU A 20 13.54 7.26 1.43
N MET A 21 13.90 8.00 2.48
CA MET A 21 15.28 8.37 2.80
C MET A 21 16.01 9.09 1.65
N GLY A 22 15.29 9.93 0.90
CA GLY A 22 15.84 10.80 -0.14
C GLY A 22 15.98 10.17 -1.52
N ILE A 23 15.89 8.84 -1.66
CA ILE A 23 16.22 8.15 -2.92
C ILE A 23 14.95 7.70 -3.63
N ILE A 24 14.46 8.53 -4.54
CA ILE A 24 13.23 8.27 -5.31
C ILE A 24 13.35 8.75 -6.76
N ARG A 25 12.43 8.27 -7.61
CA ARG A 25 12.17 8.85 -8.94
C ARG A 25 11.05 9.87 -8.83
N GLU A 26 11.41 11.11 -8.56
CA GLU A 26 10.46 12.21 -8.32
C GLU A 26 9.49 12.43 -9.48
N ASP A 27 9.97 12.28 -10.71
CA ASP A 27 9.17 12.38 -11.92
C ASP A 27 8.04 11.34 -11.94
N LEU A 28 8.32 10.10 -11.54
CA LEU A 28 7.32 9.04 -11.44
C LEU A 28 6.35 9.28 -10.28
N VAL A 29 6.86 9.72 -9.12
CA VAL A 29 6.00 10.01 -7.95
C VAL A 29 5.08 11.20 -8.24
N TYR A 30 5.59 12.24 -8.90
CA TYR A 30 4.80 13.40 -9.34
C TYR A 30 3.75 12.97 -10.34
N SER A 31 4.12 12.17 -11.35
CA SER A 31 3.18 11.64 -12.34
C SER A 31 2.02 10.87 -11.68
N VAL A 32 2.32 10.00 -10.72
CA VAL A 32 1.28 9.30 -9.94
C VAL A 32 0.41 10.29 -9.17
N GLY A 33 1.01 11.23 -8.43
CA GLY A 33 0.26 12.21 -7.65
C GLY A 33 -0.64 13.10 -8.50
N ALA A 34 -0.24 13.43 -9.73
CA ALA A 34 -1.02 14.25 -10.65
C ALA A 34 -2.25 13.53 -11.24
N HIS A 35 -2.28 12.19 -11.24
CA HIS A 35 -3.36 11.41 -11.87
C HIS A 35 -4.21 10.63 -10.86
N VAL A 36 -3.72 10.37 -9.64
CA VAL A 36 -4.36 9.46 -8.69
C VAL A 36 -5.76 9.91 -8.26
N ASP A 37 -6.02 11.22 -8.22
CA ASP A 37 -7.32 11.74 -7.76
C ASP A 37 -8.46 11.40 -8.71
N GLN A 38 -8.23 11.47 -10.02
CA GLN A 38 -9.22 11.06 -11.01
C GLN A 38 -9.59 9.59 -10.81
N THR A 39 -8.61 8.71 -10.61
CA THR A 39 -8.86 7.29 -10.36
C THR A 39 -9.66 7.07 -9.06
N VAL A 40 -9.45 7.86 -8.02
CA VAL A 40 -10.25 7.79 -6.78
C VAL A 40 -11.68 8.24 -7.01
N GLN A 41 -11.89 9.28 -7.83
CA GLN A 41 -13.22 9.76 -8.22
C GLN A 41 -13.95 8.69 -9.06
N ASP A 42 -13.25 8.07 -10.02
CA ASP A 42 -13.80 6.97 -10.82
C ASP A 42 -14.24 5.79 -9.93
N PHE A 43 -13.46 5.45 -8.88
CA PHE A 43 -13.87 4.42 -7.93
C PHE A 43 -15.16 4.78 -7.20
N GLN A 44 -15.32 6.04 -6.79
CA GLN A 44 -16.57 6.51 -6.16
C GLN A 44 -17.74 6.42 -7.14
N ASP A 45 -17.53 6.79 -8.40
CA ASP A 45 -18.54 6.72 -9.46
C ASP A 45 -18.97 5.28 -9.76
N TRP A 46 -18.03 4.33 -9.71
CA TRP A 46 -18.33 2.89 -9.83
C TRP A 46 -18.99 2.30 -8.58
N GLY A 47 -19.15 3.10 -7.51
CA GLY A 47 -19.93 2.75 -6.33
C GLY A 47 -19.12 2.42 -5.08
N LEU A 48 -17.81 2.71 -5.03
CA LEU A 48 -17.03 2.58 -3.80
C LEU A 48 -17.51 3.59 -2.75
N PRO A 49 -18.00 3.16 -1.57
CA PRO A 49 -18.43 4.10 -0.54
C PRO A 49 -17.21 4.74 0.14
N ILE A 50 -17.12 6.07 0.06
CA ILE A 50 -16.06 6.88 0.66
C ILE A 50 -16.67 7.71 1.77
N TRP A 51 -16.09 7.65 2.97
CA TRP A 51 -16.56 8.43 4.11
C TRP A 51 -16.36 9.92 3.83
N GLN A 52 -17.34 10.75 4.17
CA GLN A 52 -17.32 12.18 3.88
C GLN A 52 -17.58 13.05 5.11
N LYS A 53 -17.26 14.34 4.98
CA LYS A 53 -17.69 15.38 5.91
C LYS A 53 -18.97 16.02 5.40
N ASP A 54 -19.96 16.17 6.28
CA ASP A 54 -21.16 16.98 6.00
C ASP A 54 -20.84 18.48 6.05
N ALA A 55 -21.87 19.33 5.89
CA ALA A 55 -21.71 20.78 5.89
C ALA A 55 -21.25 21.32 7.25
N GLU A 56 -21.66 20.65 8.33
CA GLU A 56 -21.31 20.96 9.72
C GLU A 56 -19.94 20.41 10.12
N GLY A 57 -19.32 19.56 9.30
CA GLY A 57 -18.01 18.96 9.51
C GLY A 57 -18.01 17.64 10.29
N HIS A 58 -19.18 17.05 10.53
CA HIS A 58 -19.31 15.71 11.12
C HIS A 58 -18.82 14.64 10.16
N THR A 59 -18.39 13.51 10.74
CA THR A 59 -17.96 12.34 9.97
C THR A 59 -19.19 11.51 9.58
N VAL A 60 -19.38 11.30 8.28
CA VAL A 60 -20.46 10.48 7.72
C VAL A 60 -19.85 9.25 7.04
N ASP A 61 -20.42 8.08 7.35
CA ASP A 61 -20.08 6.81 6.69
C ASP A 61 -20.29 6.90 5.17
N GLY A 62 -19.53 6.12 4.39
CA GLY A 62 -19.57 6.24 2.93
C GLY A 62 -20.91 5.85 2.29
N GLN A 63 -21.66 4.91 2.87
CA GLN A 63 -22.97 4.53 2.37
C GLN A 63 -24.01 5.58 2.75
N VAL A 64 -23.97 6.06 4.00
CA VAL A 64 -24.87 7.14 4.46
C VAL A 64 -24.64 8.41 3.65
N ALA A 65 -23.38 8.79 3.39
CA ALA A 65 -23.06 9.96 2.58
C ALA A 65 -23.67 9.87 1.16
N LYS A 66 -23.70 8.67 0.59
CA LYS A 66 -24.34 8.41 -0.70
C LYS A 66 -25.87 8.51 -0.61
N ASP A 67 -26.47 7.92 0.41
CA ASP A 67 -27.93 7.88 0.59
C ASP A 67 -28.52 9.26 0.91
N GLU A 68 -27.78 10.08 1.67
CA GLU A 68 -28.12 11.47 1.97
C GLU A 68 -27.77 12.45 0.83
N GLY A 69 -27.15 11.96 -0.25
CA GLY A 69 -26.84 12.77 -1.42
C GLY A 69 -25.78 13.84 -1.18
N LEU A 70 -24.81 13.59 -0.30
CA LEU A 70 -23.68 14.51 -0.14
C LEU A 70 -22.90 14.65 -1.47
N PRO A 71 -22.31 15.82 -1.74
CA PRO A 71 -21.53 16.03 -2.97
C PRO A 71 -20.42 14.99 -3.12
N ARG A 72 -20.24 14.43 -4.32
CA ARG A 72 -19.13 13.51 -4.59
C ARG A 72 -17.80 14.23 -4.52
N LEU A 73 -16.69 13.49 -4.43
CA LEU A 73 -15.35 14.09 -4.42
C LEU A 73 -15.04 14.88 -5.70
N ALA A 74 -15.57 14.44 -6.84
CA ALA A 74 -15.47 15.18 -8.11
C ALA A 74 -16.22 16.53 -8.07
N ASP A 75 -17.27 16.63 -7.25
CA ASP A 75 -18.15 17.80 -7.11
C ASP A 75 -17.81 18.65 -5.87
N GLY A 76 -16.61 18.50 -5.33
CA GLY A 76 -16.14 19.27 -4.16
C GLY A 76 -16.49 18.67 -2.80
N GLY A 77 -17.00 17.44 -2.76
CA GLY A 77 -17.14 16.65 -1.54
C GLY A 77 -15.81 16.46 -0.81
N LYS A 78 -15.85 16.39 0.52
CA LYS A 78 -14.65 16.28 1.36
C LYS A 78 -14.59 14.90 1.99
N CYS A 79 -13.59 14.10 1.62
CA CYS A 79 -13.41 12.79 2.24
C CYS A 79 -12.97 12.91 3.71
N VAL A 80 -13.32 11.93 4.54
CA VAL A 80 -12.79 11.80 5.90
C VAL A 80 -11.35 11.30 5.81
N ARG A 81 -10.42 12.12 6.32
CA ARG A 81 -8.98 11.85 6.31
C ARG A 81 -8.58 11.04 7.55
N SER A 82 -7.98 9.87 7.38
CA SER A 82 -7.30 9.18 8.50
C SER A 82 -5.94 9.79 8.79
N GLY A 83 -5.22 10.17 7.74
CA GLY A 83 -4.05 11.04 7.77
C GLY A 83 -4.11 11.98 6.56
N ARG A 84 -3.07 12.82 6.39
CA ARG A 84 -3.04 13.85 5.35
C ARG A 84 -3.35 13.33 3.93
N TRP A 85 -2.94 12.09 3.62
CA TRP A 85 -2.94 11.54 2.25
C TRP A 85 -3.98 10.44 2.02
N GLN A 86 -4.70 10.01 3.06
CA GLN A 86 -5.55 8.82 3.04
C GLN A 86 -7.00 9.19 3.34
N CYS A 87 -7.94 8.72 2.51
CA CYS A 87 -9.37 8.78 2.80
C CYS A 87 -9.84 7.48 3.47
N MET A 88 -10.84 7.58 4.33
CA MET A 88 -11.58 6.44 4.89
C MET A 88 -12.62 5.93 3.88
N ILE A 89 -12.75 4.62 3.75
CA ILE A 89 -13.66 3.95 2.80
C ILE A 89 -14.29 2.72 3.44
N ASN A 90 -15.48 2.35 2.97
CA ASN A 90 -16.07 1.03 3.22
C ASN A 90 -15.59 0.07 2.12
N GLY A 91 -14.32 -0.33 2.22
CA GLY A 91 -13.59 -0.96 1.13
C GLY A 91 -13.70 -2.49 1.00
N GLU A 92 -14.70 -3.13 1.60
CA GLU A 92 -14.84 -4.61 1.56
C GLU A 92 -14.91 -5.12 0.11
N SER A 93 -15.77 -4.51 -0.70
CA SER A 93 -15.98 -4.89 -2.10
C SER A 93 -15.06 -4.14 -3.08
N TYR A 94 -14.02 -3.46 -2.60
CA TYR A 94 -13.18 -2.58 -3.44
C TYR A 94 -12.60 -3.32 -4.66
N LYS A 95 -12.07 -4.54 -4.47
CA LYS A 95 -11.53 -5.31 -5.60
C LYS A 95 -12.60 -5.76 -6.59
N VAL A 96 -13.80 -6.08 -6.12
CA VAL A 96 -14.90 -6.53 -6.99
C VAL A 96 -15.38 -5.37 -7.86
N ILE A 97 -15.54 -4.17 -7.29
CA ILE A 97 -15.90 -2.95 -8.03
C ILE A 97 -14.89 -2.66 -9.15
N VAL A 98 -13.59 -2.68 -8.82
CA VAL A 98 -12.54 -2.42 -9.83
C VAL A 98 -12.47 -3.53 -10.88
N ALA A 99 -12.67 -4.80 -10.48
CA ALA A 99 -12.67 -5.93 -11.40
C ALA A 99 -13.88 -5.89 -12.35
N GLU A 100 -15.04 -5.45 -11.86
CA GLU A 100 -16.25 -5.26 -12.67
C GLU A 100 -16.04 -4.18 -13.72
N ALA A 101 -15.49 -3.02 -13.35
CA ALA A 101 -15.16 -1.95 -14.29
C ALA A 101 -14.20 -2.44 -15.40
N ALA A 102 -13.14 -3.17 -15.02
CA ALA A 102 -12.20 -3.76 -15.97
C ALA A 102 -12.86 -4.80 -16.89
N LYS A 103 -13.71 -5.68 -16.33
CA LYS A 103 -14.46 -6.69 -17.08
C LYS A 103 -15.41 -6.05 -18.10
N ASN A 104 -16.13 -5.00 -17.70
CA ASN A 104 -17.06 -4.29 -18.56
C ASN A 104 -16.32 -3.56 -19.69
N ALA A 105 -15.12 -3.02 -19.43
CA ALA A 105 -14.31 -2.32 -20.43
C ALA A 105 -13.64 -3.29 -21.43
N LEU A 106 -13.12 -4.43 -20.97
CA LEU A 106 -12.34 -5.35 -21.80
C LEU A 106 -13.19 -6.45 -22.47
N GLY A 107 -14.30 -6.83 -21.86
CA GLY A 107 -15.07 -8.02 -22.24
C GLY A 107 -14.41 -9.34 -21.81
N MET A 108 -15.22 -10.35 -21.48
CA MET A 108 -14.71 -11.63 -20.95
C MET A 108 -13.83 -12.41 -21.93
N ASP A 109 -14.03 -12.25 -23.23
CA ASP A 109 -13.23 -12.95 -24.26
C ASP A 109 -11.75 -12.51 -24.24
N ASN A 110 -11.46 -11.34 -23.66
CA ASN A 110 -10.11 -10.80 -23.50
C ASN A 110 -9.51 -11.07 -22.11
N ILE A 111 -10.22 -11.81 -21.25
CA ILE A 111 -9.81 -12.09 -19.87
C ILE A 111 -9.55 -13.58 -19.70
N TYR A 112 -8.27 -13.91 -19.48
CA TYR A 112 -7.83 -15.28 -19.23
C TYR A 112 -7.58 -15.47 -17.74
N GLU A 113 -8.50 -16.13 -17.05
CA GLU A 113 -8.33 -16.51 -15.65
C GLU A 113 -7.66 -17.89 -15.51
N ARG A 114 -7.07 -18.16 -14.34
CA ARG A 114 -6.42 -19.45 -14.02
C ARG A 114 -5.33 -19.85 -15.02
N VAL A 115 -4.69 -18.89 -15.67
CA VAL A 115 -3.49 -19.07 -16.48
C VAL A 115 -2.32 -18.42 -15.75
N PHE A 116 -1.29 -19.21 -15.44
CA PHE A 116 -0.08 -18.71 -14.80
C PHE A 116 1.00 -18.47 -15.86
N ILE A 117 1.46 -17.23 -15.98
CA ILE A 117 2.54 -16.84 -16.89
C ILE A 117 3.89 -17.14 -16.23
N VAL A 118 4.79 -17.81 -16.97
CA VAL A 118 6.08 -18.27 -16.45
C VAL A 118 7.28 -17.60 -17.09
N LYS A 119 7.19 -17.20 -18.37
CA LYS A 119 8.35 -16.68 -19.11
C LYS A 119 7.93 -15.68 -20.18
N LEU A 120 8.74 -14.65 -20.36
CA LEU A 120 8.60 -13.70 -21.46
C LEU A 120 9.35 -14.21 -22.69
N LEU A 121 8.86 -13.81 -23.86
CA LEU A 121 9.47 -14.09 -25.15
C LEU A 121 10.03 -12.80 -25.74
N THR A 122 11.25 -12.84 -26.27
CA THR A 122 11.88 -11.73 -26.99
C THR A 122 11.79 -11.96 -28.50
N ASP A 123 11.89 -10.89 -29.28
CA ASP A 123 11.90 -10.96 -30.74
C ASP A 123 13.14 -11.74 -31.22
N LYS A 124 12.97 -12.55 -32.27
CA LYS A 124 14.04 -13.38 -32.81
C LYS A 124 15.18 -12.54 -33.41
N LYS A 125 14.87 -11.35 -33.92
CA LYS A 125 15.81 -10.42 -34.55
C LYS A 125 16.34 -9.36 -33.58
N ASP A 126 15.63 -9.12 -32.48
CA ASP A 126 15.99 -8.13 -31.46
C ASP A 126 15.71 -8.70 -30.06
N SER A 127 16.76 -9.18 -29.39
CA SER A 127 16.66 -9.74 -28.04
C SER A 127 16.25 -8.70 -26.99
N ASN A 128 16.34 -7.40 -27.29
CA ASN A 128 15.93 -6.32 -26.39
C ASN A 128 14.45 -5.93 -26.56
N ARG A 129 13.72 -6.61 -27.46
CA ARG A 129 12.29 -6.37 -27.72
C ARG A 129 11.45 -7.52 -27.22
N VAL A 130 10.52 -7.28 -26.30
CA VAL A 130 9.50 -8.27 -25.92
C VAL A 130 8.52 -8.50 -27.08
N CYS A 131 8.15 -9.76 -27.32
CA CYS A 131 7.20 -10.16 -28.37
C CYS A 131 6.07 -11.07 -27.88
N GLY A 132 6.10 -11.49 -26.62
CA GLY A 132 5.10 -12.40 -26.08
C GLY A 132 5.41 -12.93 -24.69
N ALA A 133 4.61 -13.90 -24.26
CA ALA A 133 4.83 -14.66 -23.04
C ALA A 133 4.24 -16.06 -23.16
N VAL A 134 4.74 -16.97 -22.33
CA VAL A 134 4.23 -18.33 -22.21
C VAL A 134 3.74 -18.60 -20.79
N GLY A 135 2.69 -19.40 -20.71
CA GLY A 135 2.07 -19.81 -19.46
C GLY A 135 1.27 -21.09 -19.63
N PHE A 136 0.65 -21.55 -18.55
CA PHE A 136 -0.18 -22.75 -18.57
C PHE A 136 -1.42 -22.59 -17.70
N SER A 137 -2.47 -23.34 -18.03
CA SER A 137 -3.67 -23.42 -17.22
C SER A 137 -3.40 -24.20 -15.94
N VAL A 138 -3.89 -23.69 -14.81
CA VAL A 138 -3.90 -24.43 -13.53
C VAL A 138 -5.20 -25.22 -13.31
N ARG A 139 -5.96 -25.46 -14.38
CA ARG A 139 -7.22 -26.22 -14.37
C ARG A 139 -7.27 -27.31 -15.43
N GLU A 140 -6.48 -27.18 -16.50
CA GLU A 140 -6.51 -28.07 -17.66
C GLU A 140 -5.08 -28.29 -18.18
N GLN A 141 -4.85 -29.36 -18.94
CA GLN A 141 -3.57 -29.63 -19.59
C GLN A 141 -3.41 -28.76 -20.85
N LYS A 142 -3.30 -27.45 -20.66
CA LYS A 142 -3.25 -26.47 -21.75
C LYS A 142 -2.12 -25.47 -21.55
N THR A 143 -1.25 -25.39 -22.55
CA THR A 143 -0.19 -24.37 -22.63
C THR A 143 -0.67 -23.19 -23.47
N TYR A 144 -0.36 -21.98 -23.03
CA TYR A 144 -0.67 -20.74 -23.72
C TYR A 144 0.62 -20.10 -24.22
N VAL A 145 0.57 -19.65 -25.48
CA VAL A 145 1.61 -18.82 -26.10
C VAL A 145 0.94 -17.52 -26.55
N PHE A 146 1.18 -16.45 -25.81
CA PHE A 146 0.67 -15.13 -26.15
C PHE A 146 1.70 -14.40 -27.00
N LYS A 147 1.28 -13.89 -28.16
CA LYS A 147 2.08 -12.99 -29.00
C LYS A 147 1.51 -11.58 -28.85
N CYS A 148 2.35 -10.60 -28.61
CA CYS A 148 1.93 -9.21 -28.45
C CYS A 148 2.97 -8.23 -29.00
N LYS A 149 2.52 -7.00 -29.26
CA LYS A 149 3.38 -5.89 -29.67
C LYS A 149 3.90 -5.07 -28.48
N ALA A 150 3.15 -5.09 -27.38
CA ALA A 150 3.43 -4.42 -26.13
C ALA A 150 2.84 -5.26 -24.97
N MET A 151 3.43 -5.14 -23.78
CA MET A 151 3.02 -5.88 -22.60
C MET A 151 3.18 -5.02 -21.35
N ILE A 152 2.24 -5.16 -20.41
CA ILE A 152 2.35 -4.62 -19.05
C ILE A 152 2.51 -5.78 -18.09
N ILE A 153 3.47 -5.69 -17.17
CA ILE A 153 3.71 -6.69 -16.13
C ILE A 153 3.22 -6.12 -14.80
N ALA A 154 2.09 -6.62 -14.31
CA ALA A 154 1.44 -6.15 -13.09
C ALA A 154 1.11 -7.32 -12.13
N CYS A 155 2.11 -8.17 -11.84
CA CYS A 155 1.95 -9.41 -11.07
C CYS A 155 2.21 -9.24 -9.56
N GLY A 156 2.11 -8.02 -9.03
CA GLY A 156 2.38 -7.72 -7.62
C GLY A 156 3.87 -7.73 -7.25
N GLY A 157 4.15 -7.82 -5.96
CA GLY A 157 5.51 -7.82 -5.41
C GLY A 157 6.05 -9.22 -5.12
N VAL A 158 6.80 -9.36 -4.01
CA VAL A 158 7.36 -10.64 -3.55
C VAL A 158 7.23 -10.78 -2.03
N VAL A 159 6.83 -11.95 -1.57
CA VAL A 159 6.78 -12.35 -0.15
C VAL A 159 7.36 -13.74 0.04
N ASN A 160 7.43 -14.22 1.29
CA ASN A 160 7.94 -15.54 1.66
C ASN A 160 9.39 -15.86 1.22
N VAL A 161 10.13 -14.85 0.72
CA VAL A 161 11.59 -14.93 0.48
C VAL A 161 12.42 -14.84 1.77
N PHE A 162 11.80 -14.41 2.87
CA PHE A 162 12.36 -14.47 4.22
C PHE A 162 11.49 -15.37 5.10
N ARG A 163 12.11 -16.08 6.04
CA ARG A 163 11.39 -16.91 7.03
C ARG A 163 10.46 -16.01 7.89
N PRO A 164 9.14 -16.25 7.93
CA PRO A 164 8.22 -15.48 8.75
C PRO A 164 8.36 -15.80 10.24
N ARG A 165 7.70 -15.01 11.10
CA ARG A 165 7.73 -15.21 12.57
C ARG A 165 6.97 -16.47 13.03
N SER A 166 5.99 -16.92 12.26
CA SER A 166 5.23 -18.16 12.49
C SER A 166 5.52 -19.14 11.35
N VAL A 167 6.01 -20.34 11.67
CA VAL A 167 6.54 -21.30 10.67
C VAL A 167 5.65 -22.55 10.46
N GLY A 168 4.60 -22.71 11.25
CA GLY A 168 3.55 -23.71 11.00
C GLY A 168 2.46 -23.15 10.09
N GLU A 169 1.19 -23.38 10.43
CA GLU A 169 0.04 -22.84 9.68
C GLU A 169 0.09 -21.31 9.50
N GLY A 170 0.66 -20.60 10.48
CA GLY A 170 0.87 -19.15 10.43
C GLY A 170 1.82 -18.68 9.31
N GLN A 171 2.53 -19.58 8.61
CA GLN A 171 3.34 -19.21 7.44
C GLN A 171 2.49 -18.60 6.31
N GLY A 172 1.22 -18.99 6.22
CA GLY A 172 0.26 -18.39 5.28
C GLY A 172 -0.15 -16.96 5.64
N ARG A 173 0.23 -16.46 6.82
CA ARG A 173 -0.15 -15.15 7.36
C ARG A 173 0.96 -14.12 7.16
N ALA A 174 1.36 -13.88 5.92
CA ALA A 174 2.19 -12.72 5.60
C ALA A 174 1.36 -11.43 5.66
N TRP A 175 2.00 -10.29 5.97
CA TRP A 175 1.32 -8.97 5.92
C TRP A 175 0.93 -8.58 4.49
N TYR A 176 1.81 -8.87 3.53
CA TYR A 176 1.56 -8.64 2.10
C TYR A 176 1.07 -9.96 1.45
N PRO A 177 0.33 -9.92 0.33
CA PRO A 177 -0.39 -11.09 -0.17
C PRO A 177 0.51 -12.31 -0.42
N VAL A 178 0.19 -13.43 0.23
CA VAL A 178 1.02 -14.66 0.26
C VAL A 178 1.29 -15.27 -1.13
N TRP A 179 0.41 -15.01 -2.10
CA TRP A 179 0.52 -15.49 -3.47
C TRP A 179 1.51 -14.69 -4.34
N ASN A 180 2.08 -13.60 -3.83
CA ASN A 180 3.06 -12.79 -4.57
C ASN A 180 4.44 -13.45 -4.57
N ALA A 181 4.77 -14.16 -5.65
CA ALA A 181 6.01 -14.93 -5.79
C ALA A 181 7.18 -14.16 -6.47
N GLY A 182 7.02 -12.85 -6.74
CA GLY A 182 8.06 -12.06 -7.42
C GLY A 182 8.09 -12.19 -8.94
N SER A 183 7.00 -12.66 -9.57
CA SER A 183 6.91 -12.80 -11.03
C SER A 183 7.16 -11.47 -11.77
N THR A 184 6.75 -10.34 -11.19
CA THR A 184 7.01 -8.99 -11.75
C THR A 184 8.51 -8.67 -11.86
N TYR A 185 9.34 -9.27 -11.01
CA TYR A 185 10.78 -9.00 -10.98
C TYR A 185 11.56 -10.02 -11.81
N ALA A 186 11.31 -11.32 -11.57
CA ALA A 186 12.08 -12.40 -12.17
C ALA A 186 11.94 -12.42 -13.70
N MET A 187 10.71 -12.38 -14.22
CA MET A 187 10.43 -12.50 -15.65
C MET A 187 11.11 -11.40 -16.51
N PRO A 188 10.98 -10.10 -16.20
CA PRO A 188 11.69 -9.08 -16.96
C PRO A 188 13.20 -9.07 -16.69
N ALA A 189 13.67 -9.40 -15.48
CA ALA A 189 15.10 -9.50 -15.20
C ALA A 189 15.79 -10.60 -16.05
N GLU A 190 15.13 -11.75 -16.24
CA GLU A 190 15.62 -12.85 -17.08
C GLU A 190 15.85 -12.46 -18.54
N ILE A 191 15.12 -11.47 -19.06
CA ILE A 191 15.27 -10.97 -20.43
C ILE A 191 16.11 -9.68 -20.50
N GLY A 192 16.80 -9.32 -19.41
CA GLY A 192 17.74 -8.21 -19.38
C GLY A 192 17.13 -6.83 -19.06
N ALA A 193 15.89 -6.77 -18.56
CA ALA A 193 15.33 -5.50 -18.10
C ALA A 193 16.13 -4.93 -16.91
N LYS A 194 16.38 -3.62 -16.92
CA LYS A 194 17.06 -2.93 -15.81
C LYS A 194 16.19 -2.96 -14.55
N MET A 195 16.77 -3.47 -13.47
CA MET A 195 16.19 -3.42 -12.13
C MET A 195 16.81 -2.25 -11.35
N VAL A 196 16.02 -1.60 -10.50
CA VAL A 196 16.43 -0.38 -9.76
C VAL A 196 15.91 -0.50 -8.33
N LEU A 197 16.73 -0.10 -7.35
CA LEU A 197 16.41 -0.13 -5.91
C LEU A 197 15.97 -1.50 -5.36
N MET A 198 16.56 -2.60 -5.88
CA MET A 198 16.23 -3.97 -5.46
C MET A 198 16.68 -4.28 -4.01
N GLU A 199 17.56 -3.47 -3.45
CA GLU A 199 17.99 -3.53 -2.06
C GLU A 199 16.93 -2.98 -1.09
N ASN A 200 15.99 -2.16 -1.59
CA ASN A 200 14.93 -1.60 -0.76
C ASN A 200 13.92 -2.68 -0.38
N ARG A 201 13.62 -2.78 0.92
CA ARG A 201 12.64 -3.72 1.46
C ARG A 201 11.70 -3.03 2.42
N PHE A 202 10.45 -3.45 2.42
CA PHE A 202 9.46 -2.95 3.37
C PHE A 202 9.25 -3.96 4.51
N VAL A 203 9.55 -3.54 5.73
CA VAL A 203 9.33 -4.33 6.96
C VAL A 203 8.21 -3.66 7.75
N PRO A 204 6.97 -4.16 7.70
CA PRO A 204 5.84 -3.49 8.35
C PRO A 204 5.83 -3.76 9.87
N ALA A 205 5.79 -2.70 10.68
CA ALA A 205 5.41 -2.80 12.10
C ALA A 205 3.88 -2.83 12.23
N ARG A 206 3.33 -3.93 12.75
CA ARG A 206 1.89 -4.21 12.81
C ARG A 206 1.53 -4.91 14.12
N PHE A 207 0.24 -5.12 14.36
CA PHE A 207 -0.19 -6.02 15.44
C PHE A 207 0.46 -7.39 15.28
N LYS A 208 0.98 -7.91 16.40
CA LYS A 208 1.73 -9.16 16.46
C LYS A 208 0.90 -10.31 15.90
N ASP A 209 1.57 -11.22 15.18
CA ASP A 209 1.06 -12.45 14.55
C ASP A 209 0.04 -12.23 13.42
N GLY A 210 -1.07 -11.53 13.67
CA GLY A 210 -2.12 -11.31 12.68
C GLY A 210 -1.80 -10.23 11.64
N TYR A 211 -0.82 -9.35 11.93
CA TYR A 211 -0.39 -8.24 11.08
C TYR A 211 -1.49 -7.23 10.71
N GLY A 212 -2.45 -7.04 11.64
CA GLY A 212 -3.52 -6.05 11.49
C GLY A 212 -2.99 -4.61 11.31
N PRO A 213 -3.75 -3.73 10.62
CA PRO A 213 -3.32 -2.38 10.30
C PRO A 213 -3.20 -1.51 11.55
N VAL A 214 -2.18 -0.66 11.59
CA VAL A 214 -1.93 0.29 12.68
C VAL A 214 -2.18 1.75 12.27
N GLY A 215 -2.36 2.01 10.97
CA GLY A 215 -2.50 3.36 10.43
C GLY A 215 -3.70 4.12 11.01
N ALA A 216 -4.88 3.48 11.04
CA ALA A 216 -6.07 4.08 11.66
C ALA A 216 -5.87 4.31 13.17
N TRP A 217 -5.26 3.35 13.88
CA TRP A 217 -4.96 3.50 15.30
C TRP A 217 -4.07 4.70 15.60
N PHE A 218 -2.96 4.87 14.89
CA PHE A 218 -2.07 6.01 15.10
C PHE A 218 -2.66 7.34 14.60
N LEU A 219 -3.20 7.35 13.37
CA LEU A 219 -3.51 8.59 12.69
C LEU A 219 -4.94 9.06 12.96
N PHE A 220 -5.90 8.15 13.07
CA PHE A 220 -7.31 8.48 13.30
C PHE A 220 -7.65 8.45 14.80
N PHE A 221 -7.44 7.32 15.47
CA PHE A 221 -7.77 7.15 16.90
C PHE A 221 -6.71 7.71 17.87
N LYS A 222 -5.58 8.19 17.36
CA LYS A 222 -4.47 8.77 18.14
C LYS A 222 -3.94 7.84 19.24
N ALA A 223 -3.97 6.53 19.00
CA ALA A 223 -3.42 5.54 19.90
C ALA A 223 -1.90 5.72 20.04
N GLN A 224 -1.41 5.52 21.26
CA GLN A 224 0.02 5.53 21.56
C GLN A 224 0.57 4.11 21.60
N ALA A 225 1.86 3.99 21.28
CA ALA A 225 2.59 2.73 21.40
C ALA A 225 3.76 2.89 22.36
N THR A 226 3.85 2.02 23.35
CA THR A 226 4.88 2.08 24.40
C THR A 226 5.66 0.78 24.47
N ASN A 227 6.83 0.83 25.11
CA ASN A 227 7.54 -0.37 25.54
C ASN A 227 6.88 -1.01 26.78
N ALA A 228 7.49 -2.07 27.31
CA ALA A 228 6.97 -2.81 28.48
C ALA A 228 6.93 -1.98 29.78
N TYR A 229 7.71 -0.90 29.84
CA TYR A 229 7.79 0.01 30.99
C TYR A 229 6.78 1.17 30.88
N GLY A 230 5.96 1.19 29.83
CA GLY A 230 4.98 2.25 29.58
C GLY A 230 5.59 3.52 28.98
N GLU A 231 6.85 3.48 28.52
CA GLU A 231 7.53 4.62 27.90
C GLU A 231 7.19 4.69 26.39
N ASP A 232 6.90 5.89 25.87
CA ASP A 232 6.82 6.11 24.43
C ASP A 232 8.18 5.83 23.78
N TYR A 233 8.24 4.76 22.98
CA TYR A 233 9.50 4.29 22.41
C TYR A 233 10.09 5.27 21.39
N MET A 234 9.25 6.04 20.69
CA MET A 234 9.74 7.02 19.72
C MET A 234 10.35 8.21 20.44
N ALA A 235 9.66 8.74 21.45
CA ALA A 235 10.15 9.87 22.22
C ALA A 235 11.47 9.53 22.94
N ARG A 236 11.52 8.36 23.58
CA ARG A 236 12.71 7.86 24.29
C ARG A 236 13.94 7.73 23.39
N ASN A 237 13.76 7.27 22.15
CA ASN A 237 14.86 7.02 21.22
C ASN A 237 15.12 8.19 20.26
N TRP A 238 14.40 9.31 20.40
CA TRP A 238 14.38 10.36 19.39
C TRP A 238 15.75 10.98 19.14
N ASP A 239 16.43 11.41 20.21
CA ASP A 239 17.74 12.06 20.11
C ASP A 239 18.79 11.11 19.54
N ARG A 240 18.70 9.81 19.89
CA ARG A 240 19.57 8.78 19.33
C ARG A 240 19.34 8.60 17.83
N VAL A 241 18.09 8.48 17.39
CA VAL A 241 17.74 8.34 15.97
C VAL A 241 18.20 9.58 15.18
N LYS A 242 18.02 10.79 15.73
CA LYS A 242 18.51 12.03 15.12
C LYS A 242 20.03 12.07 14.98
N LYS A 243 20.75 11.63 16.01
CA LYS A 243 22.21 11.56 15.98
C LYS A 243 22.73 10.55 14.97
N GLU A 244 22.07 9.40 14.84
CA GLU A 244 22.45 8.34 13.91
C GLU A 244 22.12 8.68 12.45
N TYR A 245 21.04 9.44 12.21
CA TYR A 245 20.53 9.78 10.87
C TYR A 245 20.26 11.28 10.70
N PRO A 246 21.30 12.13 10.76
CA PRO A 246 21.14 13.58 10.63
C PRO A 246 20.56 13.97 9.26
N GLY A 247 19.63 14.94 9.25
CA GLY A 247 18.95 15.42 8.03
C GLY A 247 17.83 14.51 7.51
N TYR A 248 17.76 13.25 7.94
CA TYR A 248 16.66 12.33 7.61
C TYR A 248 15.65 12.17 8.75
N ALA A 249 16.11 12.36 9.98
CA ALA A 249 15.32 12.21 11.19
C ALA A 249 14.60 13.50 11.62
N ASP A 250 14.59 14.58 10.84
CA ASP A 250 13.82 15.79 11.19
C ASP A 250 12.31 15.59 11.03
N SER A 251 11.91 14.69 10.12
CA SER A 251 10.57 14.13 10.01
C SER A 251 10.72 12.63 9.74
N PRO A 252 10.56 11.76 10.75
CA PRO A 252 11.04 10.40 10.66
C PRO A 252 10.14 9.57 9.75
N GLY A 253 10.73 9.12 8.65
CA GLY A 253 10.14 8.13 7.76
C GLY A 253 9.88 6.79 8.46
N THR A 254 9.13 5.93 7.79
CA THR A 254 8.66 4.66 8.34
C THR A 254 9.80 3.76 8.83
N CYS A 255 10.93 3.73 8.10
CA CYS A 255 12.08 2.91 8.50
C CYS A 255 12.76 3.41 9.78
N LEU A 256 12.81 4.72 10.02
CA LEU A 256 13.38 5.29 11.25
C LEU A 256 12.47 5.05 12.46
N ARG A 257 11.14 5.06 12.26
CA ARG A 257 10.20 4.66 13.31
C ARG A 257 10.35 3.19 13.67
N ASN A 258 10.54 2.33 12.68
CA ASN A 258 10.86 0.92 12.92
C ASN A 258 12.19 0.76 13.65
N HIS A 259 13.22 1.55 13.30
CA HIS A 259 14.52 1.51 13.93
C HIS A 259 14.43 1.82 15.43
N ALA A 260 13.66 2.83 15.83
CA ALA A 260 13.40 3.13 17.24
C ALA A 260 12.76 1.93 17.97
N ALA A 261 11.76 1.27 17.37
CA ALA A 261 11.18 0.06 17.95
C ALA A 261 12.18 -1.11 18.02
N ILE A 262 13.08 -1.24 17.04
CA ILE A 262 14.13 -2.28 17.02
C ILE A 262 15.14 -2.05 18.14
N ILE A 263 15.49 -0.80 18.45
CA ILE A 263 16.36 -0.46 19.59
C ILE A 263 15.78 -1.02 20.89
N GLU A 264 14.51 -0.71 21.20
CA GLU A 264 13.83 -1.24 22.40
C GLU A 264 13.82 -2.77 22.45
N MET A 265 13.52 -3.43 21.32
CA MET A 265 13.49 -4.89 21.26
C MET A 265 14.86 -5.52 21.49
N ARG A 266 15.94 -4.90 20.99
CA ARG A 266 17.33 -5.37 21.19
C ARG A 266 17.81 -5.17 22.62
N GLU A 267 17.34 -4.12 23.28
CA GLU A 267 17.65 -3.81 24.68
C GLU A 267 16.76 -4.58 25.67
N GLY A 268 15.91 -5.51 25.19
CA GLY A 268 15.06 -6.34 26.05
C GLY A 268 13.90 -5.59 26.69
N ARG A 269 13.49 -4.45 26.12
CA ARG A 269 12.42 -3.59 26.64
C ARG A 269 11.05 -3.85 26.00
N GLY A 270 10.97 -4.83 25.10
CA GLY A 270 9.69 -5.30 24.58
C GLY A 270 8.82 -5.97 25.65
N PRO A 271 7.52 -6.22 25.37
CA PRO A 271 6.84 -5.99 24.10
C PRO A 271 6.56 -4.51 23.81
N ILE A 272 6.48 -4.16 22.52
CA ILE A 272 5.89 -2.89 22.08
C ILE A 272 4.37 -3.07 22.03
N MET A 273 3.65 -2.32 22.85
CA MET A 273 2.20 -2.44 23.01
C MET A 273 1.50 -1.21 22.44
N MET A 274 0.41 -1.42 21.70
CA MET A 274 -0.47 -0.36 21.22
C MET A 274 -1.66 -0.24 22.15
N HIS A 275 -1.84 0.92 22.77
CA HIS A 275 -2.88 1.15 23.77
C HIS A 275 -4.21 1.53 23.11
N THR A 276 -4.86 0.54 22.51
CA THR A 276 -6.19 0.71 21.91
C THR A 276 -7.25 0.99 22.96
N ASP A 277 -7.12 0.38 24.14
CA ASP A 277 -7.94 0.62 25.33
C ASP A 277 -7.95 2.11 25.72
N LYS A 278 -6.78 2.73 25.83
CA LYS A 278 -6.66 4.17 26.19
C LYS A 278 -7.19 5.07 25.09
N ALA A 279 -6.93 4.72 23.82
CA ALA A 279 -7.44 5.47 22.68
C ALA A 279 -8.98 5.48 22.65
N MET A 280 -9.61 4.32 22.88
CA MET A 280 -11.06 4.20 22.89
C MET A 280 -11.69 4.85 24.13
N ALA A 281 -11.07 4.73 25.30
CA ALA A 281 -11.54 5.41 26.51
C ALA A 281 -11.59 6.93 26.30
N LYS A 282 -10.54 7.51 25.72
CA LYS A 282 -10.48 8.94 25.41
C LYS A 282 -11.55 9.38 24.39
N LEU A 283 -11.86 8.53 23.41
CA LEU A 283 -12.91 8.81 22.43
C LEU A 283 -14.31 8.76 23.06
N ALA A 284 -14.51 7.98 24.13
CA ALA A 284 -15.78 7.90 24.83
C ALA A 284 -16.05 9.09 25.76
N GLU A 285 -15.05 9.95 26.01
CA GLU A 285 -15.20 11.20 26.77
C GLU A 285 -15.84 12.34 25.94
N THR A 286 -15.86 12.19 24.61
CA THR A 286 -16.38 13.18 23.64
C THR A 286 -17.73 12.76 23.09
#